data_AF-A0A6A9QGB7-F1
#
_entry.id   AF-A0A6A9QGB7-F1
#
_cell.length_a   1.000
_cell.length_b   1.000
_cell.length_c   1.000
_cell.angle_alpha   90.00
_cell.angle_beta   90.00
_cell.angle_gamma   90.00
#
_symmetry.space_group_name_H-M   'P 1'
#
loop_
_entity.id
_entity.type
_entity.pdbx_description
1 polymer ?
#
loop_
_entity_poly.entity_id
_entity_poly.type
_entity_poly.pdbx_seq_one_letter_code
_entity_poly.pdbx_strand_id
1 'polypeptide(L)'
;METNFYRQALIRNFLSIVALSDDVKAQVKVQLSVDKNMERICGLSREELTKYLEEVEFIIGKIDRKEEIINAILDECNSFNG
;
A
#
# COMPACT_ATOMS: atom_id res chain seq x y z
N MET A 1 -16.96 3.47 -13.36
CA MET A 1 -15.76 2.70 -13.73
C MET A 1 -14.56 3.55 -13.35
N GLU A 2 -13.66 3.04 -12.51
CA GLU A 2 -12.47 3.76 -12.06
C GLU A 2 -11.45 3.81 -13.20
N THR A 3 -10.89 5.00 -13.49
CA THR A 3 -9.85 5.12 -14.52
C THR A 3 -8.54 4.57 -13.99
N ASN A 4 -7.65 4.12 -14.90
CA ASN A 4 -6.34 3.60 -14.49
C ASN A 4 -5.53 4.65 -13.72
N PHE A 5 -5.56 5.92 -14.18
CA PHE A 5 -4.91 7.03 -13.49
C PHE A 5 -5.44 7.22 -12.06
N TYR A 6 -6.77 7.18 -11.87
CA TYR A 6 -7.38 7.32 -10.55
C TYR A 6 -6.99 6.16 -9.62
N ARG A 7 -6.96 4.92 -10.14
CA ARG A 7 -6.51 3.74 -9.39
C ARG A 7 -5.09 3.87 -8.90
N GLN A 8 -4.17 4.26 -9.78
CA GLN A 8 -2.77 4.47 -9.41
C GLN A 8 -2.60 5.56 -8.35
N ALA A 9 -3.36 6.66 -8.47
CA ALA A 9 -3.33 7.73 -7.47
C ALA A 9 -3.80 7.24 -6.09
N LEU A 10 -4.84 6.41 -6.03
CA LEU A 10 -5.32 5.83 -4.78
C LEU A 10 -4.33 4.82 -4.18
N ILE A 11 -3.66 4.01 -5.01
CA ILE A 11 -2.60 3.11 -4.56
C ILE A 11 -1.43 3.89 -3.95
N ARG A 12 -0.97 4.95 -4.63
CA ARG A 12 0.07 5.84 -4.08
C ARG A 12 -0.38 6.50 -2.79
N ASN A 13 -1.62 6.98 -2.72
CA ASN A 13 -2.16 7.59 -1.50
C ASN A 13 -2.17 6.62 -0.31
N PHE A 14 -2.63 5.38 -0.53
CA PHE A 14 -2.57 4.31 0.47
C PHE A 14 -1.13 4.13 0.99
N LEU A 15 -0.18 3.97 0.07
CA LEU A 15 1.22 3.71 0.41
C LEU A 15 1.88 4.90 1.10
N SER A 16 1.57 6.14 0.70
CA SER A 16 2.04 7.35 1.38
C SER A 16 1.56 7.42 2.82
N ILE A 17 0.28 7.12 3.07
CA ILE A 17 -0.29 7.12 4.42
C ILE A 17 0.39 6.06 5.30
N VAL A 18 0.60 4.86 4.76
CA VAL A 18 1.29 3.78 5.48
C VAL A 18 2.76 4.13 5.75
N ALA A 19 3.46 4.68 4.76
CA ALA A 19 4.88 5.04 4.87
C ALA A 19 5.15 6.15 5.90
N LEU A 20 4.20 7.07 6.07
CA LEU A 20 4.27 8.16 7.05
C LEU A 20 3.81 7.76 8.45
N SER A 21 3.32 6.53 8.64
CA SER A 21 2.88 6.04 9.95
C SER A 21 4.05 5.56 10.81
N ASP A 22 3.96 5.80 12.11
CA ASP A 22 4.87 5.22 13.08
C ASP A 22 4.63 3.70 13.23
N ASP A 23 3.37 3.28 13.21
CA ASP A 23 2.94 1.88 13.25
C ASP A 23 2.42 1.44 11.87
N VAL A 24 3.29 0.74 11.13
CA VAL A 24 3.00 0.26 9.78
C VAL A 24 1.89 -0.79 9.80
N LYS A 25 1.95 -1.76 10.71
CA LYS A 25 0.99 -2.88 10.75
C LYS A 25 -0.41 -2.40 11.08
N ALA A 26 -0.54 -1.57 12.12
CA ALA A 26 -1.83 -0.99 12.47
C ALA A 26 -2.39 -0.15 11.32
N GLN A 27 -1.54 0.64 10.67
CA GLN A 27 -1.98 1.50 9.58
C GLN A 27 -2.39 0.72 8.33
N VAL A 28 -1.66 -0.33 7.96
CA VAL A 28 -2.05 -1.22 6.85
C VAL A 28 -3.45 -1.79 7.09
N LYS A 29 -3.72 -2.32 8.29
CA LYS A 29 -5.03 -2.86 8.65
C LYS A 29 -6.15 -1.81 8.56
N VAL A 30 -5.91 -0.61 9.10
CA VAL A 30 -6.87 0.50 9.01
C VAL A 30 -7.10 0.87 7.55
N GLN A 31 -6.05 1.07 6.77
CA GLN A 31 -6.19 1.54 5.38
C GLN A 31 -6.79 0.49 4.45
N LEU A 32 -6.57 -0.81 4.68
CA LEU A 32 -7.20 -1.86 3.89
C LEU A 32 -8.71 -1.95 4.16
N SER A 33 -9.16 -1.55 5.36
CA SER A 33 -10.59 -1.45 5.68
C SER A 33 -11.28 -0.23 5.03
N VAL A 34 -10.52 0.71 4.47
CA VAL A 34 -11.07 1.91 3.82
C VAL A 34 -11.45 1.59 2.38
N ASP A 35 -12.76 1.53 2.11
CA ASP A 35 -13.34 1.34 0.78
C ASP A 35 -12.60 0.22 -0.02
N LYS A 36 -12.58 0.28 -1.35
CA LYS A 36 -11.96 -0.72 -2.23
C LYS A 36 -10.43 -0.79 -2.15
N ASN A 37 -9.78 -0.29 -1.09
CA ASN A 37 -8.34 -0.42 -0.93
C ASN A 37 -7.92 -1.88 -0.87
N MET A 38 -8.70 -2.74 -0.21
CA MET A 38 -8.44 -4.18 -0.22
C MET A 38 -8.37 -4.75 -1.64
N GLU A 39 -9.37 -4.45 -2.49
CA GLU A 39 -9.40 -4.90 -3.90
C GLU A 39 -8.22 -4.32 -4.70
N ARG A 40 -7.90 -3.04 -4.51
CA ARG A 40 -6.85 -2.35 -5.26
C ARG A 40 -5.46 -2.87 -4.91
N ILE A 41 -5.19 -3.08 -3.62
CA ILE A 41 -3.86 -3.37 -3.06
C ILE A 41 -3.57 -4.86 -3.05
N CYS A 42 -4.51 -5.70 -2.61
CA CYS A 42 -4.28 -7.15 -2.50
C CYS A 42 -4.21 -7.87 -3.85
N GLY A 43 -4.59 -7.20 -4.95
CA GLY A 43 -4.37 -7.69 -6.31
C GLY A 43 -2.99 -7.37 -6.90
N LEU A 44 -2.13 -6.65 -6.18
CA LEU A 44 -0.80 -6.27 -6.65
C LEU A 44 0.23 -7.32 -6.23
N SER A 45 1.16 -7.60 -7.14
CA SER A 45 2.37 -8.36 -6.83
C SER A 45 3.33 -7.56 -5.95
N ARG A 46 4.26 -8.26 -5.29
CA ARG A 46 5.39 -7.64 -4.58
C ARG A 46 6.15 -6.65 -5.48
N GLU A 47 6.43 -7.02 -6.73
CA GLU A 47 7.17 -6.17 -7.66
C GLU A 47 6.42 -4.86 -7.96
N GLU A 48 5.09 -4.93 -8.13
CA GLU A 48 4.25 -3.74 -8.31
C GLU A 48 4.24 -2.86 -7.05
N LEU A 49 4.10 -3.45 -5.86
CA LEU A 49 4.17 -2.71 -4.59
C LEU A 49 5.52 -2.01 -4.43
N THR A 50 6.62 -2.66 -4.79
CA THR A 50 7.96 -2.04 -4.78
C THR A 50 8.01 -0.83 -5.71
N LYS A 51 7.53 -0.96 -6.96
CA LYS A 51 7.50 0.15 -7.93
C LYS A 51 6.69 1.33 -7.40
N TYR A 52 5.51 1.09 -6.82
CA TYR A 52 4.72 2.18 -6.25
C TYR A 52 5.38 2.82 -5.02
N LEU A 53 6.09 2.05 -4.18
CA LEU A 53 6.84 2.62 -3.06
C LEU A 53 8.05 3.45 -3.52
N GLU A 54 8.68 3.09 -4.62
CA GLU A 54 9.69 3.94 -5.28
C GLU A 54 9.05 5.24 -5.79
N GLU A 55 7.88 5.17 -6.45
CA GLU A 55 7.13 6.36 -6.87
C GLU A 55 6.78 7.25 -5.67
N VAL A 56 6.31 6.67 -4.57
CA VAL A 56 5.95 7.40 -3.35
C VAL A 56 7.18 8.04 -2.70
N GLU A 57 8.33 7.37 -2.70
CA GLU A 57 9.58 7.94 -2.18
C GLU A 57 9.98 9.23 -2.91
N PHE A 58 9.74 9.32 -4.23
CA PHE A 58 9.94 10.57 -4.97
C PHE A 58 8.98 11.70 -4.56
N ILE A 59 7.82 11.36 -3.98
CA ILE A 59 6.77 12.33 -3.58
C ILE A 59 6.98 12.80 -2.13
N ILE A 60 7.20 11.87 -1.19
CA ILE A 60 7.23 12.17 0.25
C ILE A 60 8.65 12.18 0.85
N GLY A 61 9.66 11.78 0.08
CA GLY A 61 11.03 11.63 0.53
C GLY A 61 11.37 10.19 0.94
N LYS A 62 12.61 10.01 1.44
CA LYS A 62 13.24 8.70 1.69
C LYS A 62 12.37 7.77 2.54
N ILE A 63 12.24 6.51 2.11
CA ILE A 63 11.50 5.45 2.83
C ILE A 63 12.45 4.32 3.20
N ASP A 64 12.92 4.28 4.44
CA ASP A 64 13.87 3.25 4.91
C ASP A 64 13.21 1.90 5.21
N ARG A 65 11.87 1.87 5.35
CA ARG A 65 11.09 0.71 5.82
C ARG A 65 10.27 0.02 4.71
N LYS A 66 10.67 0.11 3.45
CA LYS A 66 9.89 -0.43 2.30
C LYS A 66 9.55 -1.92 2.44
N GLU A 67 10.53 -2.74 2.81
CA GLU A 67 10.31 -4.18 2.99
C GLU A 67 9.33 -4.49 4.13
N GLU A 68 9.39 -3.75 5.23
CA GLU A 68 8.42 -3.87 6.33
C GLU A 68 7.00 -3.57 5.85
N ILE A 69 6.82 -2.50 5.08
CA ILE A 69 5.53 -2.09 4.51
C ILE A 69 4.99 -3.18 3.57
N ILE A 70 5.82 -3.68 2.64
CA ILE A 70 5.41 -4.71 1.69
C ILE A 70 5.00 -5.98 2.43
N ASN A 71 5.80 -6.45 3.39
CA ASN A 71 5.49 -7.64 4.17
C ASN A 71 4.18 -7.46 4.94
N ALA A 72 3.98 -6.32 5.62
CA ALA A 72 2.76 -6.05 6.34
C ALA A 72 1.51 -6.07 5.43
N ILE A 73 1.61 -5.52 4.22
CA ILE A 73 0.52 -5.57 3.23
C ILE A 73 0.22 -7.00 2.80
N LEU A 74 1.24 -7.77 2.42
CA LEU A 74 1.06 -9.14 1.93
C LEU A 74 0.52 -10.06 3.03
N ASP A 75 1.02 -9.94 4.25
CA ASP A 75 0.56 -10.73 5.41
C ASP A 75 -0.92 -10.44 5.72
N GLU A 76 -1.33 -9.17 5.73
CA GLU A 76 -2.71 -8.80 5.99
C GLU A 76 -3.62 -9.28 4.85
N CYS A 77 -3.23 -9.10 3.58
CA CYS A 77 -3.97 -9.60 2.42
C CYS A 77 -4.12 -11.13 2.42
N ASN A 78 -3.11 -11.87 2.87
CA ASN A 78 -3.20 -13.33 3.01
C ASN A 78 -4.13 -13.75 4.16
N SER A 79 -4.16 -12.98 5.24
CA SER A 79 -5.02 -13.25 6.41
C SER A 79 -6.51 -13.05 6.11
N PHE A 80 -6.87 -12.20 5.14
CA PHE A 80 -8.26 -12.02 4.70
C PHE A 80 -8.74 -13.08 3.70
N ASN A 81 -7.83 -13.81 3.06
CA ASN A 81 -8.15 -14.85 2.08
C ASN A 81 -8.12 -16.28 2.67
N GLY A 82 -7.84 -16.40 3.98
CA GLY A 82 -7.80 -17.66 4.74
C GLY A 82 -9.06 -17.94 5.54
#